data_AF-A0AAW9BCE0-F1
#
_entry.id   AF-A0AAW9BCE0-F1
#
_cell.length_a   1.000
_cell.length_b   1.000
_cell.length_c   1.000
_cell.angle_alpha   90.00
_cell.angle_beta   90.00
_cell.angle_gamma   90.00
#
_symmetry.space_group_name_H-M   'P 1'
#
loop_
_entity.id
_entity.type
_entity.pdbx_description
1 polymer ?
#
loop_
_entity_poly.entity_id
_entity_poly.type
_entity_poly.pdbx_seq_one_letter_code
_entity_poly.pdbx_strand_id
1 'polypeptide(L)'
;PYPDSGAVRETLHLLQKIFPVRQCEDTVYSNRTRPCLMYQIGRCAGPCVSSIISDEEYAELVGFVRLFLQGKDQQVLKQLIEKMEVASQQLRFEDAAKFRDQIQAIRRVQEQQYVSEDSMDDMDVLGFAQENGIACIHILMIRQGKVLGSRSHFPKIPQNTSQQEVFDSF
;
A
#
# COMPACT_ATOMS: atom_id res chain seq x y z
N PRO A 1 10.04 2.34 4.56
CA PRO A 1 10.90 1.14 4.39
C PRO A 1 10.12 -0.10 4.82
N TYR A 2 9.84 -1.04 3.90
CA TYR A 2 8.96 -2.17 4.15
C TYR A 2 9.67 -3.27 4.98
N PRO A 3 8.99 -3.91 5.96
CA PRO A 3 9.62 -4.78 6.95
C PRO A 3 10.11 -6.13 6.38
N ASP A 4 9.48 -6.64 5.31
CA ASP A 4 9.92 -7.86 4.62
C ASP A 4 9.47 -7.92 3.14
N SER A 5 9.96 -8.92 2.41
CA SER A 5 9.66 -9.14 0.98
C SER A 5 8.19 -9.49 0.67
N GLY A 6 7.47 -10.07 1.63
CA GLY A 6 6.04 -10.34 1.54
C GLY A 6 5.21 -9.06 1.65
N ALA A 7 5.51 -8.20 2.63
CA ALA A 7 4.88 -6.90 2.80
C ALA A 7 5.08 -6.00 1.56
N VAL A 8 6.26 -6.07 0.92
CA VAL A 8 6.51 -5.38 -0.36
C VAL A 8 5.61 -5.92 -1.47
N ARG A 9 5.47 -7.25 -1.60
CA ARG A 9 4.63 -7.87 -2.63
C ARG A 9 3.15 -7.58 -2.44
N GLU A 10 2.68 -7.59 -1.20
CA GLU A 10 1.29 -7.25 -0.87
C GLU A 10 0.98 -5.79 -1.17
N THR A 11 1.89 -4.88 -0.78
CA THR A 11 1.80 -3.46 -1.13
C THR A 11 1.81 -3.26 -2.65
N LEU A 12 2.69 -3.95 -3.37
CA LEU A 12 2.74 -3.89 -4.84
C LEU A 12 1.43 -4.41 -5.46
N HIS A 13 0.88 -5.51 -4.97
CA HIS A 13 -0.36 -6.08 -5.47
C HIS A 13 -1.56 -5.16 -5.22
N LEU A 14 -1.57 -4.49 -4.08
CA LEU A 14 -2.56 -3.49 -3.72
C LEU A 14 -2.45 -2.24 -4.60
N LEU A 15 -1.23 -1.72 -4.79
CA LEU A 15 -0.96 -0.62 -5.70
C LEU A 15 -1.41 -0.95 -7.12
N GLN A 16 -1.16 -2.16 -7.63
CA GLN A 16 -1.61 -2.58 -8.96
C GLN A 16 -3.14 -2.60 -9.12
N LYS A 17 -3.88 -2.86 -8.03
CA LYS A 17 -5.35 -2.82 -8.03
C LYS A 17 -5.88 -1.40 -8.04
N ILE A 18 -5.24 -0.52 -7.28
CA ILE A 18 -5.67 0.88 -7.14
C ILE A 18 -5.24 1.71 -8.35
N PHE A 19 -3.99 1.56 -8.77
CA PHE A 19 -3.37 2.33 -9.84
C PHE A 19 -2.76 1.38 -10.87
N PRO A 20 -3.38 1.22 -12.06
CA PRO A 20 -2.89 0.29 -13.08
C PRO A 20 -1.65 0.86 -13.82
N VAL A 21 -0.53 1.03 -13.11
CA VAL A 21 0.75 1.50 -13.69
C VAL A 21 1.54 0.36 -14.34
N ARG A 22 2.40 0.71 -15.31
CA ARG A 22 3.22 -0.29 -16.04
C ARG A 22 4.21 -0.99 -15.11
N GLN A 23 4.46 -2.27 -15.41
CA GLN A 23 5.43 -3.11 -14.69
C GLN A 23 6.33 -3.93 -15.62
N CYS A 24 6.12 -3.82 -16.92
CA CYS A 24 6.97 -4.50 -17.89
C CYS A 24 8.34 -3.82 -17.95
N GLU A 25 9.38 -4.63 -18.18
CA GLU A 25 10.71 -4.12 -18.50
C GLU A 25 10.66 -3.26 -19.78
N ASP A 26 11.57 -2.30 -19.89
CA ASP A 26 11.60 -1.37 -21.03
C ASP A 26 11.78 -2.09 -22.38
N THR A 27 12.51 -3.21 -22.38
CA THR A 27 12.67 -4.09 -23.56
C THR A 27 11.34 -4.71 -23.99
N VAL A 28 10.52 -5.13 -23.04
CA VAL A 28 9.19 -5.68 -23.31
C VAL A 28 8.25 -4.54 -23.72
N TYR A 29 8.29 -3.41 -23.03
CA TYR A 29 7.46 -2.23 -23.34
C TYR A 29 7.66 -1.76 -24.78
N SER A 30 8.91 -1.55 -25.20
CA SER A 30 9.28 -1.02 -26.52
C SER A 30 8.90 -1.94 -27.69
N ASN A 31 8.87 -3.25 -27.47
CA ASN A 31 8.59 -4.24 -28.51
C ASN A 31 7.13 -4.71 -28.54
N ARG A 32 6.24 -4.15 -27.72
CA ARG A 32 4.83 -4.57 -27.64
C ARG A 32 3.99 -3.86 -28.69
N THR A 33 3.27 -4.66 -29.47
CA THR A 33 2.28 -4.19 -30.46
C THR A 33 0.84 -4.47 -30.04
N ARG A 34 0.64 -5.22 -28.95
CA ARG A 34 -0.67 -5.61 -28.41
C ARG A 34 -0.66 -5.55 -26.88
N PRO A 35 -1.79 -5.20 -26.25
CA PRO A 35 -1.88 -5.17 -24.79
C PRO A 35 -1.63 -6.56 -24.20
N CYS A 36 -0.98 -6.59 -23.04
CA CYS A 36 -0.67 -7.82 -22.33
C CYS A 36 -1.81 -8.24 -21.40
N LEU A 37 -1.66 -9.42 -20.78
CA LEU A 37 -2.60 -9.93 -19.80
C LEU A 37 -2.86 -8.93 -18.66
N MET A 38 -1.83 -8.21 -18.19
CA MET A 38 -1.99 -7.21 -17.13
C MET A 38 -2.98 -6.10 -17.48
N TYR A 39 -3.05 -5.70 -18.75
CA TYR A 39 -4.08 -4.77 -19.21
C TYR A 39 -5.47 -5.42 -19.18
N GLN A 40 -5.58 -6.64 -19.72
CA GLN A 40 -6.84 -7.37 -19.81
C GLN A 40 -7.48 -7.66 -18.44
N ILE A 41 -6.66 -7.87 -17.40
CA ILE A 41 -7.14 -8.07 -16.02
C ILE A 41 -7.22 -6.76 -15.21
N GLY A 42 -7.03 -5.61 -15.84
CA GLY A 42 -7.15 -4.29 -15.20
C GLY A 42 -6.06 -3.97 -14.19
N ARG A 43 -4.85 -4.52 -14.35
CA ARG A 43 -3.66 -4.25 -13.50
C ARG A 43 -2.64 -3.34 -14.19
N CYS A 44 -2.88 -2.96 -15.44
CA CYS A 44 -2.06 -2.01 -16.19
C CYS A 44 -2.97 -1.21 -17.15
N ALA A 45 -2.72 0.08 -17.32
CA ALA A 45 -3.46 0.95 -18.23
C ALA A 45 -3.08 0.73 -19.70
N GLY A 46 -2.08 -0.12 -19.98
CA GLY A 46 -1.64 -0.43 -21.33
C GLY A 46 -0.90 0.69 -22.07
N PRO A 47 -0.02 1.49 -21.42
CA PRO A 47 0.69 2.59 -22.09
C PRO A 47 1.69 2.12 -23.17
N CYS A 48 1.89 0.81 -23.31
CA CYS A 48 2.72 0.24 -24.38
C CYS A 48 2.03 0.24 -25.75
N VAL A 49 0.73 0.54 -25.80
CA VAL A 49 -0.03 0.67 -27.04
C VAL A 49 -0.68 2.05 -27.05
N SER A 50 -0.20 2.94 -27.91
CA SER A 50 -0.59 4.36 -27.95
C SER A 50 -2.08 4.60 -28.24
N SER A 51 -2.80 3.61 -28.78
CA SER A 51 -4.24 3.70 -29.01
C SER A 51 -5.09 3.44 -27.77
N ILE A 52 -4.49 3.04 -26.63
CA ILE A 52 -5.22 2.65 -25.42
C ILE A 52 -5.34 3.81 -24.43
N ILE A 53 -4.25 4.54 -24.19
CA ILE A 53 -4.19 5.64 -23.24
C ILE A 53 -3.19 6.68 -23.75
N SER A 54 -3.49 7.96 -23.57
CA SER A 54 -2.56 9.05 -23.90
C SER A 54 -1.43 9.15 -22.87
N ASP A 55 -0.31 9.76 -23.29
CA ASP A 55 0.82 10.00 -22.39
C ASP A 55 0.43 10.93 -21.24
N GLU A 56 -0.46 11.91 -21.49
CA GLU A 56 -0.98 12.82 -20.50
C GLU A 56 -1.83 12.10 -19.44
N GLU A 57 -2.77 11.25 -19.85
CA GLU A 57 -3.60 10.46 -18.94
C GLU A 57 -2.74 9.48 -18.12
N TYR A 58 -1.73 8.87 -18.75
CA TYR A 58 -0.82 7.97 -18.05
C TYR A 58 0.08 8.71 -17.06
N ALA A 59 0.58 9.90 -17.42
CA ALA A 59 1.36 10.76 -16.53
C ALA A 59 0.55 11.18 -15.30
N GLU A 60 -0.73 11.48 -15.48
CA GLU A 60 -1.64 11.79 -14.38
C GLU A 60 -1.83 10.58 -13.44
N LEU A 61 -2.01 9.38 -13.99
CA LEU A 61 -2.08 8.16 -13.21
C LEU A 61 -0.81 7.93 -12.36
N VAL A 62 0.37 8.17 -12.96
CA VAL A 62 1.65 8.12 -12.23
C VAL A 62 1.71 9.20 -11.14
N GLY A 63 1.13 10.38 -11.40
CA GLY A 63 0.96 11.44 -10.41
C GLY A 63 0.20 10.98 -9.17
N PHE A 64 -0.92 10.26 -9.34
CA PHE A 64 -1.67 9.70 -8.22
C PHE A 64 -0.86 8.70 -7.41
N VAL A 65 -0.11 7.81 -8.08
CA VAL A 65 0.78 6.86 -7.40
C VAL A 65 1.83 7.59 -6.56
N ARG A 66 2.45 8.64 -7.11
CA ARG A 66 3.44 9.44 -6.37
C ARG A 66 2.84 10.10 -5.14
N LEU A 67 1.65 10.68 -5.26
CA LEU A 67 0.95 11.30 -4.11
C LEU A 67 0.57 10.26 -3.05
N PHE A 68 0.06 9.11 -3.46
CA PHE A 68 -0.30 8.02 -2.57
C PHE A 68 0.92 7.47 -1.81
N LEU A 69 2.04 7.22 -2.50
CA LEU A 69 3.29 6.78 -1.86
C LEU A 69 3.89 7.83 -0.91
N GLN A 70 3.53 9.12 -1.07
CA GLN A 70 3.89 10.19 -0.14
C GLN A 70 2.92 10.29 1.06
N GLY A 71 1.92 9.41 1.15
CA GLY A 71 0.89 9.44 2.19
C GLY A 71 -0.15 10.55 2.01
N LYS A 72 -0.21 11.20 0.84
CA LYS A 72 -1.17 12.28 0.53
C LYS A 72 -2.52 11.72 0.07
N ASP A 73 -3.01 10.72 0.78
CA ASP A 73 -4.16 9.91 0.40
C ASP A 73 -5.44 10.74 0.25
N GLN A 74 -5.66 11.71 1.15
CA GLN A 74 -6.82 12.61 1.09
C GLN A 74 -6.83 13.47 -0.18
N GLN A 75 -5.64 13.91 -0.63
CA GLN A 75 -5.51 14.68 -1.86
C GLN A 75 -5.85 13.81 -3.08
N VAL A 76 -5.39 12.55 -3.10
CA VAL A 76 -5.72 11.60 -4.16
C VAL A 76 -7.22 11.29 -4.18
N LEU A 77 -7.81 11.00 -3.01
CA LEU A 77 -9.24 10.73 -2.88
C LEU A 77 -10.09 11.89 -3.39
N LYS A 78 -9.75 13.13 -3.03
CA LYS A 78 -10.47 14.31 -3.50
C LYS A 78 -10.48 14.40 -5.02
N GLN A 79 -9.32 14.23 -5.66
CA GLN A 79 -9.20 14.29 -7.12
C GLN A 79 -9.96 13.15 -7.81
N LEU A 80 -9.93 11.93 -7.26
CA LEU A 80 -10.68 10.80 -7.81
C LEU A 80 -12.20 10.99 -7.67
N ILE A 81 -12.68 11.59 -6.58
CA ILE A 81 -14.10 11.91 -6.39
C ILE A 81 -14.56 12.95 -7.42
N GLU A 82 -13.80 14.04 -7.59
CA GLU A 82 -14.10 15.06 -8.60
C GLU A 82 -14.18 14.46 -10.00
N LYS A 83 -13.24 13.56 -10.36
CA LYS A 83 -13.27 12.84 -11.64
C LYS A 83 -14.45 11.91 -11.81
N MET A 84 -14.80 11.16 -10.75
CA MET A 84 -15.96 10.28 -10.75
C MET A 84 -17.25 11.07 -11.00
N GLU A 85 -17.41 12.22 -10.33
CA GLU A 85 -18.56 13.09 -10.49
C GLU A 85 -18.65 13.68 -11.91
N VAL A 86 -17.53 14.18 -12.45
CA VAL A 86 -17.46 14.68 -13.83
C VAL A 86 -17.81 13.58 -14.84
N ALA A 87 -17.26 12.38 -14.69
CA ALA A 87 -17.58 11.25 -15.56
C ALA A 87 -19.06 10.88 -15.48
N SER A 88 -19.64 10.86 -14.28
CA SER A 88 -21.07 10.61 -14.07
C SER A 88 -21.95 11.68 -14.71
N GLN A 89 -21.61 12.96 -14.57
CA GLN A 89 -22.33 14.08 -15.20
C GLN A 89 -22.29 13.99 -16.73
N GLN A 90 -21.19 13.49 -17.29
CA GLN A 90 -21.03 13.25 -18.73
C GLN A 90 -21.60 11.91 -19.20
N LEU A 91 -22.36 11.20 -18.35
CA LEU A 91 -22.95 9.89 -18.64
C LEU A 91 -21.92 8.79 -18.99
N ARG A 92 -20.66 8.97 -18.59
CA ARG A 92 -19.57 7.99 -18.75
C ARG A 92 -19.51 7.05 -17.56
N PHE A 93 -20.52 6.19 -17.44
CA PHE A 93 -20.71 5.35 -16.25
C PHE A 93 -19.61 4.31 -16.03
N GLU A 94 -19.00 3.79 -17.10
CA GLU A 94 -17.88 2.85 -16.97
C GLU A 94 -16.66 3.51 -16.32
N ASP A 95 -16.35 4.75 -16.70
CA ASP A 95 -15.23 5.49 -16.12
C ASP A 95 -15.54 5.92 -14.68
N ALA A 96 -16.78 6.35 -14.41
CA ALA A 96 -17.22 6.63 -13.05
C ALA A 96 -17.12 5.39 -12.14
N ALA A 97 -17.48 4.21 -12.65
CA ALA A 97 -17.33 2.95 -11.92
C ALA A 97 -15.86 2.64 -11.62
N LYS A 98 -14.94 2.85 -12.58
CA LYS A 98 -13.49 2.68 -12.34
C LYS A 98 -13.01 3.59 -11.21
N PHE A 99 -13.35 4.88 -11.25
CA PHE A 99 -12.93 5.83 -10.20
C PHE A 99 -13.53 5.46 -8.83
N ARG A 100 -14.80 5.05 -8.79
CA ARG A 100 -15.46 4.56 -7.57
C ARG A 100 -14.71 3.37 -6.97
N ASP A 101 -14.35 2.39 -7.78
CA ASP A 101 -13.67 1.18 -7.33
C ASP A 101 -12.26 1.51 -6.80
N GLN A 102 -11.57 2.48 -7.42
CA GLN A 102 -10.30 3.02 -6.91
C GLN A 102 -10.46 3.73 -5.55
N ILE A 103 -11.49 4.56 -5.40
CA ILE A 103 -11.81 5.23 -4.13
C ILE A 103 -12.04 4.21 -3.02
N GLN A 104 -12.85 3.18 -3.28
CA GLN A 104 -13.12 2.11 -2.32
C GLN A 104 -11.85 1.33 -1.95
N ALA A 105 -11.01 1.03 -2.94
CA ALA A 105 -9.75 0.35 -2.70
C ALA A 105 -8.80 1.19 -1.82
N ILE A 106 -8.68 2.51 -2.07
CA ILE A 106 -7.88 3.41 -1.22
C ILE A 106 -8.42 3.46 0.20
N ARG A 107 -9.74 3.63 0.37
CA ARG A 107 -10.37 3.68 1.70
C ARG A 107 -10.12 2.41 2.51
N ARG A 108 -10.25 1.23 1.88
CA ARG A 108 -9.99 -0.05 2.53
C ARG A 108 -8.55 -0.16 3.04
N VAL A 109 -7.59 0.40 2.31
CA VAL A 109 -6.18 0.45 2.75
C VAL A 109 -6.01 1.38 3.94
N GLN A 110 -6.66 2.55 3.91
CA GLN A 110 -6.62 3.47 5.04
C GLN A 110 -7.26 2.87 6.30
N GLU A 111 -8.41 2.22 6.17
CA GLU A 111 -9.12 1.55 7.27
C GLU A 111 -8.28 0.42 7.89
N GLN A 112 -7.56 -0.36 7.09
CA GLN A 112 -6.64 -1.40 7.58
C GLN A 112 -5.40 -0.85 8.30
N GLN A 113 -5.09 0.44 8.13
CA GLN A 113 -3.95 1.08 8.76
C GLN A 113 -4.33 1.80 10.06
N TYR A 114 -5.61 1.95 10.39
CA TYR A 114 -6.06 2.81 11.49
C TYR A 114 -6.23 2.00 12.79
N VAL A 115 -5.37 2.24 13.78
CA VAL A 115 -5.43 1.53 15.07
C VAL A 115 -6.43 2.18 16.03
N SER A 116 -6.62 3.50 15.98
CA SER A 116 -7.61 4.24 16.79
C SER A 116 -7.78 5.68 16.29
N GLU A 117 -8.97 6.26 16.44
CA GLU A 117 -9.30 7.64 16.02
C GLU A 117 -8.80 8.72 16.99
N ASP A 118 -8.44 8.33 18.22
CA ASP A 118 -8.16 9.24 19.33
C ASP A 118 -6.67 9.48 19.64
N SER A 119 -5.73 8.85 18.92
CA SER A 119 -4.29 9.09 19.14
C SER A 119 -3.58 9.40 17.82
N MET A 120 -3.40 10.69 17.56
CA MET A 120 -2.46 11.21 16.56
C MET A 120 -0.99 11.06 17.01
N ASP A 121 -0.76 10.46 18.18
CA ASP A 121 0.55 10.31 18.78
C ASP A 121 1.29 9.08 18.23
N ASP A 122 2.61 9.18 18.28
CA ASP A 122 3.51 8.09 17.98
C ASP A 122 3.56 7.12 19.16
N MET A 123 3.32 5.84 18.90
CA MET A 123 3.29 4.80 19.93
C MET A 123 4.02 3.55 19.43
N ASP A 124 4.85 2.96 20.28
CA ASP A 124 5.42 1.64 20.04
C ASP A 124 4.83 0.66 21.05
N VAL A 125 4.26 -0.44 20.56
CA VAL A 125 3.69 -1.50 21.40
C VAL A 125 4.66 -2.66 21.46
N LEU A 126 5.06 -3.04 22.67
CA LEU A 126 5.96 -4.16 22.93
C LEU A 126 5.16 -5.35 23.48
N GLY A 127 5.14 -6.43 22.73
CA GLY A 127 4.64 -7.73 23.16
C GLY A 127 5.79 -8.62 23.63
N PHE A 128 5.57 -9.35 24.73
CA PHE A 128 6.54 -10.31 25.26
C PHE A 128 5.90 -11.66 25.49
N ALA A 129 6.57 -12.71 25.03
CA ALA A 129 6.25 -14.09 25.38
C ALA A 129 7.55 -14.86 25.61
N GLN A 130 7.53 -15.86 26.49
CA GLN A 130 8.67 -16.72 26.77
C GLN A 130 8.23 -18.17 26.84
N GLU A 131 8.94 -19.04 26.12
CA GLU A 131 8.70 -20.48 26.15
C GLU A 131 10.03 -21.23 25.94
N ASN A 132 10.25 -22.29 26.72
CA ASN A 132 11.42 -23.18 26.58
C ASN A 132 12.80 -22.48 26.51
N GLY A 133 12.99 -21.38 27.25
CA GLY A 133 14.27 -20.64 27.28
C GLY A 133 14.51 -19.72 26.09
N ILE A 134 13.48 -19.46 25.27
CA ILE A 134 13.50 -18.48 24.19
C ILE A 134 12.44 -17.42 24.52
N ALA A 135 12.80 -16.14 24.44
CA ALA A 135 11.81 -15.06 24.43
C ALA A 135 11.47 -14.67 22.99
N CYS A 136 10.26 -14.16 22.82
CA CYS A 136 9.85 -13.38 21.68
C CYS A 136 9.52 -11.97 22.17
N ILE A 137 10.26 -10.98 21.68
CA ILE A 137 9.95 -9.57 21.84
C ILE A 137 9.39 -9.09 20.50
N HIS A 138 8.11 -8.75 20.48
CA HIS A 138 7.44 -8.24 19.28
C HIS A 138 7.25 -6.73 19.42
N ILE A 139 7.82 -5.98 18.47
CA ILE A 139 7.72 -4.53 18.42
C ILE A 139 6.73 -4.19 17.31
N LEU A 140 5.64 -3.52 17.66
CA LEU A 140 4.69 -2.96 16.70
C LEU A 140 4.87 -1.44 16.70
N MET A 141 5.27 -0.90 15.54
CA MET A 141 5.54 0.53 15.40
C MET A 141 4.31 1.25 14.88
N ILE A 142 3.77 2.19 15.65
CA ILE A 142 2.60 2.99 15.30
C ILE A 142 3.03 4.46 15.22
N ARG A 143 2.76 5.13 14.10
CA ARG A 143 3.01 6.56 13.93
C ARG A 143 1.76 7.23 13.42
N GLN A 144 1.32 8.30 14.07
CA GLN A 144 0.07 8.99 13.71
C GLN A 144 -1.13 8.03 13.58
N GLY A 145 -1.27 7.10 14.53
CA GLY A 145 -2.32 6.07 14.51
C GLY A 145 -2.17 4.98 13.44
N LYS A 146 -1.11 5.00 12.62
CA LYS A 146 -0.83 4.02 11.55
C LYS A 146 0.22 3.00 11.94
N VAL A 147 -0.06 1.71 11.77
CA VAL A 147 0.96 0.64 11.90
C VAL A 147 1.95 0.73 10.76
N LEU A 148 3.17 1.16 11.04
CA LEU A 148 4.27 1.21 10.07
C LEU A 148 4.89 -0.16 9.80
N GLY A 149 4.69 -1.10 10.72
CA GLY A 149 5.19 -2.47 10.62
C GLY A 149 5.48 -3.05 11.99
N SER A 150 5.92 -4.30 11.98
CA SER A 150 6.35 -4.97 13.20
C SER A 150 7.63 -5.77 13.01
N ARG A 151 8.32 -6.03 14.12
CA ARG A 151 9.55 -6.82 14.14
C ARG A 151 9.57 -7.72 15.37
N SER A 152 9.85 -9.00 15.15
CA SER A 152 10.07 -9.95 16.24
C SER A 152 11.56 -10.20 16.45
N HIS A 153 11.98 -10.22 17.71
CA HIS A 153 13.31 -10.62 18.14
C HIS A 153 13.20 -11.86 19.02
N PHE A 154 14.11 -12.82 18.79
CA PHE A 154 14.11 -14.10 19.48
C PHE A 154 15.40 -14.33 20.28
N PRO A 155 15.65 -13.57 21.37
CA PRO A 155 16.82 -13.79 22.20
C PRO A 155 16.73 -15.15 22.94
N LYS A 156 17.87 -15.83 23.04
CA LYS A 156 18.01 -16.99 23.93
C LYS A 156 18.20 -16.46 25.35
N ILE A 157 17.39 -16.96 26.29
CA ILE A 157 17.42 -16.51 27.68
C ILE A 157 18.16 -17.56 28.53
N PRO A 158 19.16 -17.16 29.32
CA PRO A 158 19.74 -18.01 30.36
C PRO A 158 18.70 -18.53 31.36
N GLN A 159 18.98 -19.64 32.02
CA GLN A 159 18.13 -20.10 33.12
C GLN A 159 18.16 -19.07 34.26
N ASN A 160 17.01 -18.82 34.89
CA ASN A 160 16.79 -17.85 35.97
C ASN A 160 16.86 -16.34 35.60
N THR A 161 16.79 -15.96 34.32
CA THR A 161 16.63 -14.54 33.97
C THR A 161 15.18 -14.10 34.12
N SER A 162 14.95 -12.99 34.81
CA SER A 162 13.61 -12.41 35.00
C SER A 162 13.12 -11.69 33.73
N GLN A 163 11.80 -11.55 33.58
CA GLN A 163 11.21 -10.81 32.46
C GLN A 163 11.72 -9.36 32.38
N GLN A 164 11.91 -8.69 33.53
CA GLN A 164 12.45 -7.34 33.60
C GLN A 164 13.88 -7.26 33.04
N GLU A 165 14.76 -8.17 33.44
CA GLU A 165 16.14 -8.20 32.92
C GLU A 165 16.21 -8.40 31.41
N VAL A 166 15.28 -9.18 30.84
CA VAL A 166 15.20 -9.38 29.38
C VAL A 166 14.74 -8.10 28.67
N PHE A 167 13.82 -7.34 29.27
CA PHE A 167 13.38 -6.05 28.74
C PHE A 167 14.46 -4.98 28.84
N ASP A 168 15.17 -4.88 29.97
CA ASP A 168 16.21 -3.87 30.19
C ASP A 168 17.45 -4.08 29.31
N SER A 169 17.66 -5.30 28.82
CA SER A 169 18.79 -5.64 27.94
C SER A 169 18.48 -5.50 26.44
N PHE A 170 17.25 -5.11 26.09
CA PHE A 170 16.78 -4.95 24.72
C PHE A 170 16.67 -3.47 24.33
#